data_AF-A0A2N9LBV7-F1
#
_entry.id   AF-A0A2N9LBV7-F1
#
_cell.length_a   1.000
_cell.length_b   1.000
_cell.length_c   1.000
_cell.angle_alpha   90.00
_cell.angle_beta   90.00
_cell.angle_gamma   90.00
#
_symmetry.space_group_name_H-M   'P 1'
#
loop_
_entity.id
_entity.type
_entity.pdbx_description
1 polymer ?
#
loop_
_entity_poly.entity_id
_entity_poly.type
_entity_poly.pdbx_seq_one_letter_code
_entity_poly.pdbx_strand_id
1 'polypeptide(L)' 'MKSSIECDLEDLEPAVAAWERKAQSEGLRCRACAMKIPFGNRDVYFRTGMCGHCAHEAQKS' A
#
# COMPACT_ATOMS: atom_id res chain seq x y z
N MET A 1 16.54 2.34 32.14
CA MET A 1 15.40 2.76 31.31
C MET A 1 15.72 2.42 29.86
N LYS A 2 15.29 1.27 29.37
CA LYS A 2 15.33 0.94 27.93
C LYS A 2 13.89 1.08 27.43
N SER A 3 13.70 2.02 26.52
CA SER A 3 12.40 2.49 26.05
C SER A 3 11.72 1.40 25.22
N SER A 4 10.53 0.97 25.62
CA SER A 4 9.76 -0.12 25.01
C SER A 4 9.10 0.26 23.66
N ILE A 5 9.77 1.05 22.81
CA ILE A 5 9.19 1.64 21.59
C ILE A 5 9.81 1.06 20.30
N GLU A 6 10.80 0.18 20.39
CA GLU A 6 11.54 -0.31 19.20
C GLU A 6 10.92 -1.52 18.49
N CYS A 7 9.82 -2.11 18.97
CA CYS A 7 9.32 -3.39 18.42
C CYS A 7 8.37 -3.31 17.19
N ASP A 8 7.91 -2.14 16.76
CA ASP A 8 6.80 -2.06 15.77
C ASP A 8 7.23 -1.75 14.32
N LEU A 9 8.45 -1.25 14.10
CA LEU A 9 8.91 -0.81 12.77
C LEU A 9 9.68 -1.89 11.99
N GLU A 10 10.42 -2.77 12.69
CA GLU A 10 11.25 -3.79 12.05
C GLU A 10 10.43 -4.89 11.34
N ASP A 11 9.19 -5.14 11.80
CA ASP A 11 8.28 -6.13 11.18
C ASP A 11 7.54 -5.60 9.93
N LEU A 12 7.55 -4.29 9.69
CA LEU A 12 6.86 -3.68 8.54
C LEU A 12 7.70 -3.74 7.25
N GLU A 13 9.01 -3.55 7.36
CA GLU A 13 9.97 -3.65 6.24
C GLU A 13 9.80 -4.93 5.39
N PRO A 14 9.76 -6.16 5.99
CA PRO A 14 9.59 -7.38 5.20
C PRO A 14 8.21 -7.48 4.55
N ALA A 15 7.15 -7.01 5.22
CA ALA A 15 5.80 -7.01 4.68
C ALA A 15 5.65 -6.04 3.50
N VAL A 16 6.25 -4.85 3.62
CA VAL A 16 6.33 -3.86 2.54
C VAL A 16 7.10 -4.46 1.36
N ALA A 17 8.30 -4.99 1.57
CA ALA A 17 9.10 -5.58 0.49
C ALA A 17 8.40 -6.77 -0.20
N ALA A 18 7.72 -7.64 0.56
CA ALA A 18 6.94 -8.74 0.02
C ALA A 18 5.78 -8.24 -0.87
N TRP A 19 5.07 -7.21 -0.40
CA TRP A 19 4.03 -6.57 -1.19
C TRP A 19 4.57 -5.92 -2.45
N GLU A 20 5.69 -5.22 -2.37
CA GLU A 20 6.30 -4.57 -3.52
C GLU A 20 6.64 -5.57 -4.63
N ARG A 21 7.23 -6.72 -4.27
CA ARG A 21 7.52 -7.81 -5.21
C ARG A 21 6.25 -8.37 -5.83
N LYS A 22 5.22 -8.63 -5.02
CA LYS A 22 3.91 -9.12 -5.50
C LYS A 22 3.25 -8.13 -6.47
N ALA A 23 3.17 -6.87 -6.08
CA ALA A 23 2.57 -5.82 -6.91
C ALA A 23 3.31 -5.66 -8.24
N GLN A 24 4.63 -5.83 -8.25
CA GLN A 24 5.40 -5.83 -9.48
C GLN A 24 5.16 -7.08 -10.34
N SER A 25 5.16 -8.29 -9.76
CA SER A 25 4.98 -9.54 -10.50
C SER A 25 3.58 -9.70 -11.08
N GLU A 26 2.57 -9.24 -10.36
CA GLU A 26 1.15 -9.31 -10.77
C GLU A 26 0.71 -8.05 -11.55
N GLY A 27 1.59 -7.05 -11.72
CA GLY A 27 1.26 -5.82 -12.41
C GLY A 27 0.21 -4.95 -11.68
N LEU A 28 0.11 -5.04 -10.36
CA LEU A 28 -0.87 -4.32 -9.55
C LEU A 28 -0.55 -2.82 -9.56
N ARG A 29 -1.36 -2.05 -10.31
CA ARG A 29 -1.19 -0.61 -10.51
C ARG A 29 -2.54 0.09 -10.44
N CYS A 30 -2.52 1.34 -9.99
CA CYS A 30 -3.71 2.16 -9.97
C CYS A 30 -4.30 2.26 -11.38
N ARG A 31 -5.58 1.89 -11.56
CA ARG A 31 -6.24 1.99 -12.86
C ARG A 31 -6.36 3.42 -13.41
N ALA A 32 -6.32 4.42 -12.53
CA ALA A 32 -6.51 5.82 -12.90
C ALA A 32 -5.20 6.54 -13.29
N CYS A 33 -4.11 6.27 -12.57
CA CYS A 33 -2.84 6.98 -12.77
C CYS A 33 -1.63 6.05 -13.02
N ALA A 34 -1.85 4.74 -13.14
CA ALA A 34 -0.84 3.70 -13.38
C ALA A 34 0.30 3.60 -12.33
N MET A 35 0.21 4.35 -11.22
CA MET A 35 1.22 4.30 -10.17
C MET A 35 1.22 2.94 -9.46
N LYS A 36 2.37 2.56 -8.90
CA LYS A 36 2.49 1.41 -7.99
C LYS A 36 1.65 1.65 -6.74
N ILE A 37 1.00 0.61 -6.24
CA ILE A 37 0.17 0.69 -5.03
C ILE A 37 1.07 0.58 -3.79
N PRO A 38 1.10 1.60 -2.89
CA PRO A 38 1.81 1.50 -1.62
C PRO A 38 1.21 0.40 -0.73
N PHE A 39 2.04 -0.22 0.12
CA PHE A 39 1.59 -1.27 1.04
C PHE A 39 0.38 -0.83 1.88
N GLY A 40 0.43 0.36 2.47
CA GLY A 40 -0.67 0.91 3.27
C GLY A 40 -1.98 1.17 2.50
N ASN A 41 -1.94 1.17 1.17
CA ASN A 41 -3.12 1.37 0.32
C ASN A 41 -3.62 0.05 -0.31
N ARG A 42 -3.05 -1.10 0.07
CA ARG A 42 -3.41 -2.41 -0.50
C ARG A 42 -4.90 -2.73 -0.36
N ASP A 43 -5.48 -2.52 0.82
CA ASP A 43 -6.89 -2.81 1.07
C ASP A 43 -7.83 -1.85 0.33
N VAL A 44 -7.39 -0.61 0.09
CA VAL A 44 -8.10 0.34 -0.77
C VAL A 44 -8.06 -0.13 -2.21
N TYR A 45 -6.89 -0.56 -2.69
CA TYR A 45 -6.72 -1.07 -4.04
C TYR A 45 -7.56 -2.32 -4.31
N PHE A 46 -7.58 -3.31 -3.42
CA PHE A 46 -8.41 -4.50 -3.64
C PHE A 46 -9.91 -4.20 -3.66
N ARG A 47 -10.36 -3.16 -2.97
CA ARG A 47 -11.77 -2.72 -3.01
C ARG A 47 -12.13 -1.89 -4.23
N THR A 48 -11.19 -1.08 -4.75
CA THR A 48 -11.52 0.00 -5.70
C THR A 48 -10.77 -0.07 -7.03
N GLY A 49 -9.70 -0.88 -7.11
CA GLY A 49 -8.74 -0.88 -8.22
C GLY A 49 -7.90 0.40 -8.31
N MET A 50 -7.94 1.27 -7.31
CA MET A 50 -7.29 2.60 -7.32
C MET A 50 -6.30 2.76 -6.17
N CYS A 51 -5.33 3.67 -6.34
CA CYS A 51 -4.50 4.11 -5.22
C CYS A 51 -5.34 4.94 -4.23
N GLY A 52 -4.83 5.13 -3.00
CA GLY A 52 -5.55 5.86 -1.96
C GLY A 52 -5.99 7.26 -2.37
N HIS A 53 -5.15 7.98 -3.12
CA HIS A 53 -5.49 9.33 -3.62
C HIS A 53 -6.66 9.28 -4.62
N CYS A 54 -6.54 8.52 -5.72
CA CYS A 54 -7.61 8.44 -6.72
C CYS A 54 -8.91 7.84 -6.16
N ALA A 55 -8.80 6.88 -5.22
CA ALA A 55 -9.96 6.32 -4.54
C ALA A 55 -10.68 7.34 -3.65
N HIS A 56 -9.93 8.23 -3.00
CA HIS A 56 -10.49 9.31 -2.20
C HIS A 56 -11.16 10.38 -3.07
N GLU A 57 -10.51 10.78 -4.17
CA GLU A 57 -11.09 11.74 -5.11
C GLU A 57 -12.37 11.20 -5.76
N ALA A 58 -12.42 9.90 -6.09
CA ALA A 58 -13.62 9.25 -6.63
C ALA A 58 -14.80 9.13 -5.65
N GLN A 59 -14.59 9.35 -4.34
CA GLN A 59 -15.66 9.32 -3.33
C GLN A 59 -16.27 10.71 -3.06
N LYS A 60 -15.64 11.78 -3.55
CA LYS A 60 -16.10 13.16 -3.35
C LYS A 60 -17.13 13.61 -4.39
N SER A 61 -17.36 12.82 -5.43
CA SER A 61 -18.27 13.08 -6.55
C SER A 61 -19.69 12.60 -6.28
#